data_AF-A0A5N7ALS8-F1
#
_entry.id   AF-A0A5N7ALS8-F1
#
_cell.length_a   1.000
_cell.length_b   1.000
_cell.length_c   1.000
_cell.angle_alpha   90.00
_cell.angle_beta   90.00
_cell.angle_gamma   90.00
#
_symmetry.space_group_name_H-M   'P 1'
#
loop_
_entity.id
_entity.type
_entity.pdbx_description
1 polymer ?
#
loop_
_entity_poly.entity_id
_entity_poly.type
_entity_poly.pdbx_seq_one_letter_code
_entity_poly.pdbx_strand_id
1 'polypeptide(L)'
;MASNSLPASAIVQDRLPDLLIGIGHTTNNALHSITFTGTLRPWANFPRDVEAIYLNFVWNRRVVDHRQRSGRVAEWNIQFEQTAVGNETGVQGHWGQHVNQVMSSVFLSQNIDLEMGDFRATTSRYKKVPDMAGASRATGALRLVGELKTPWVDNHCLSDAMHDESDFRHILGGSGLVLPMITGLDNFNIRL
;
A
#
# COMPACT_ATOMS: atom_id res chain seq x y z
N MET A 1 -12.36 -14.08 26.60
CA MET A 1 -12.65 -14.77 25.33
C MET A 1 -11.35 -15.35 24.79
N ALA A 2 -11.37 -16.40 23.97
CA ALA A 2 -10.15 -16.86 23.29
C ALA A 2 -9.88 -16.02 22.04
N SER A 3 -8.60 -15.82 21.70
CA SER A 3 -8.16 -15.29 20.41
C SER A 3 -7.71 -16.43 19.48
N ASN A 4 -7.72 -16.15 18.18
CA ASN A 4 -6.98 -16.89 17.16
C ASN A 4 -5.67 -16.14 16.91
N SER A 5 -4.54 -16.84 16.99
CA SER A 5 -3.22 -16.30 16.61
C SER A 5 -3.12 -16.15 15.10
N LEU A 6 -2.69 -14.98 14.62
CA LEU A 6 -2.43 -14.71 13.22
C LEU A 6 -0.91 -14.79 12.92
N PRO A 7 -0.47 -15.73 12.08
CA PRO A 7 0.86 -15.68 11.48
C PRO A 7 0.89 -14.67 10.33
N ALA A 8 2.09 -14.19 9.98
CA ALA A 8 2.29 -13.25 8.88
C ALA A 8 1.66 -13.70 7.54
N SER A 9 1.68 -15.01 7.26
CA SER A 9 1.10 -15.59 6.05
C SER A 9 -0.41 -15.37 5.94
N ALA A 10 -1.14 -15.36 7.07
CA ALA A 10 -2.57 -15.06 7.08
C ALA A 10 -2.83 -13.56 6.90
N ILE A 11 -2.00 -12.72 7.53
CA ILE A 11 -2.13 -11.25 7.51
C ILE A 11 -1.95 -10.70 6.08
N VAL A 12 -0.98 -11.20 5.30
CA VAL A 12 -0.78 -10.76 3.90
C VAL A 12 -1.87 -11.26 2.93
N GLN A 13 -2.81 -12.10 3.40
CA GLN A 13 -3.99 -12.53 2.63
C GLN A 13 -5.26 -11.73 3.01
N ASP A 14 -5.22 -10.91 4.06
CA ASP A 14 -6.34 -10.04 4.39
C ASP A 14 -6.47 -8.89 3.37
N ARG A 15 -7.69 -8.56 2.99
CA ARG A 15 -7.98 -7.36 2.19
C ARG A 15 -7.72 -6.10 3.02
N LEU A 16 -7.22 -5.04 2.37
CA LEU A 16 -7.25 -3.70 2.96
C LEU A 16 -8.72 -3.26 3.18
N PRO A 17 -9.04 -2.51 4.24
CA PRO A 17 -10.36 -1.94 4.42
C PRO A 17 -10.75 -0.96 3.31
N ASP A 18 -12.05 -0.89 3.06
CA ASP A 18 -12.65 -0.01 2.06
C ASP A 18 -12.58 1.45 2.56
N LEU A 19 -12.08 2.40 1.75
CA LEU A 19 -11.90 3.79 2.17
C LEU A 19 -13.24 4.47 2.50
N LEU A 20 -13.41 4.93 3.74
CA LEU A 20 -14.57 5.73 4.15
C LEU A 20 -14.44 7.17 3.64
N ILE A 21 -14.88 7.45 2.42
CA ILE A 21 -14.77 8.80 1.83
C ILE A 21 -15.73 9.77 2.55
N GLY A 22 -15.19 10.89 3.01
CA GLY A 22 -15.94 11.94 3.71
C GLY A 22 -16.88 12.75 2.81
N ILE A 23 -17.94 13.32 3.40
CA ILE A 23 -18.93 14.17 2.70
C ILE A 23 -18.23 15.37 2.03
N GLY A 24 -17.25 15.97 2.71
CA GLY A 24 -16.31 16.89 2.10
C GLY A 24 -15.01 16.16 1.75
N HIS A 25 -14.64 16.15 0.47
CA HIS A 25 -13.40 15.55 -0.01
C HIS A 25 -12.77 16.39 -1.14
N THR A 26 -11.47 16.19 -1.39
CA THR A 26 -10.74 16.83 -2.50
C THR A 26 -11.34 16.44 -3.83
N THR A 27 -11.72 17.42 -4.65
CA THR A 27 -12.20 17.25 -6.04
C THR A 27 -11.22 17.76 -7.10
N ASN A 28 -10.14 18.43 -6.68
CA ASN A 28 -9.12 18.99 -7.57
C ASN A 28 -8.02 17.96 -7.87
N ASN A 29 -7.55 17.94 -9.11
CA ASN A 29 -6.36 17.19 -9.52
C ASN A 29 -5.09 17.70 -8.79
N ALA A 30 -4.30 16.79 -8.23
CA ALA A 30 -3.09 17.07 -7.47
C ALA A 30 -1.80 16.54 -8.15
N LEU A 31 -1.89 16.14 -9.42
CA LEU A 31 -0.73 15.80 -10.25
C LEU A 31 0.04 17.05 -10.65
N HIS A 32 1.36 16.99 -10.52
CA HIS A 32 2.26 18.02 -11.02
C HIS A 32 2.63 17.72 -12.49
N SER A 33 2.95 18.76 -13.26
CA SER A 33 3.45 18.63 -14.65
C SER A 33 4.85 17.99 -14.68
N ILE A 34 4.85 16.67 -14.49
CA ILE A 34 5.98 15.74 -14.38
C ILE A 34 5.52 14.46 -15.08
N THR A 35 6.46 13.79 -15.76
CA THR A 35 6.21 12.57 -16.54
C THR A 35 7.24 11.52 -16.16
N PHE A 36 6.82 10.27 -15.96
CA PHE A 36 7.73 9.16 -15.72
C PHE A 36 8.54 8.85 -16.99
N THR A 37 9.84 9.14 -16.97
CA THR A 37 10.77 8.95 -18.10
C THR A 37 11.43 7.58 -18.13
N GLY A 38 11.19 6.72 -17.13
CA GLY A 38 11.74 5.36 -17.10
C GLY A 38 11.11 4.46 -18.15
N THR A 39 11.77 3.34 -18.44
CA THR A 39 11.20 2.27 -19.28
C THR A 39 10.00 1.64 -18.57
N LEU A 40 8.81 1.79 -19.14
CA LEU A 40 7.65 0.94 -18.83
C LEU A 40 7.74 -0.31 -19.71
N ARG A 41 7.27 -1.47 -19.22
CA ARG A 41 7.00 -2.64 -20.06
C ARG A 41 5.62 -3.22 -19.73
N PRO A 42 5.00 -3.98 -20.65
CA PRO A 42 3.70 -4.60 -20.40
C PRO A 42 3.87 -5.66 -19.33
N TRP A 43 3.45 -5.23 -18.16
CA TRP A 43 3.58 -5.85 -16.89
C TRP A 43 2.66 -7.13 -16.93
N ALA A 44 3.17 -8.38 -17.17
CA ALA A 44 2.35 -9.47 -17.79
C ALA A 44 2.00 -10.83 -17.09
N ASN A 45 2.49 -11.21 -15.89
CA ASN A 45 2.18 -12.54 -15.26
C ASN A 45 1.97 -12.49 -13.71
N PHE A 46 1.71 -11.31 -13.13
CA PHE A 46 1.79 -11.05 -11.67
C PHE A 46 0.94 -11.92 -10.76
N PRO A 47 -0.37 -12.14 -10.94
CA PRO A 47 -1.13 -13.02 -10.05
C PRO A 47 -0.47 -14.41 -9.94
N ARG A 48 0.00 -14.99 -11.06
CA ARG A 48 0.75 -16.25 -11.05
C ARG A 48 2.10 -16.12 -10.34
N ASP A 49 2.84 -15.03 -10.56
CA ASP A 49 4.13 -14.78 -9.92
C ASP A 49 4.01 -14.56 -8.41
N VAL A 50 3.04 -13.76 -7.97
CA VAL A 50 2.77 -13.42 -6.57
C VAL A 50 2.20 -14.61 -5.82
N GLU A 51 1.29 -15.36 -6.44
CA GLU A 51 0.82 -16.66 -5.94
C GLU A 51 2.00 -17.64 -5.82
N ALA A 52 2.84 -17.78 -6.86
CA ALA A 52 4.01 -18.66 -6.80
C ALA A 52 5.03 -18.21 -5.75
N ILE A 53 5.29 -16.91 -5.59
CA ILE A 53 6.14 -16.36 -4.53
C ILE A 53 5.53 -16.68 -3.17
N TYR A 54 4.25 -16.39 -2.95
CA TYR A 54 3.55 -16.62 -1.68
C TYR A 54 3.54 -18.10 -1.27
N LEU A 55 3.24 -19.00 -2.22
CA LEU A 55 3.14 -20.45 -2.00
C LEU A 55 4.52 -21.10 -1.78
N ASN A 56 5.58 -20.61 -2.42
CA ASN A 56 6.94 -21.13 -2.23
C ASN A 56 7.74 -20.41 -1.13
N PHE A 57 7.21 -19.35 -0.53
CA PHE A 57 7.88 -18.64 0.57
C PHE A 57 7.85 -19.46 1.87
N VAL A 58 9.03 -19.62 2.50
CA VAL A 58 9.17 -20.40 3.73
C VAL A 58 8.79 -19.54 4.94
N TRP A 59 7.49 -19.44 5.21
CA TRP A 59 6.93 -18.62 6.28
C TRP A 59 7.39 -19.05 7.69
N ASN A 60 8.04 -18.13 8.41
CA ASN A 60 8.30 -18.25 9.83
C ASN A 60 6.97 -18.22 10.60
N ARG A 61 6.72 -19.28 11.39
CA ARG A 61 5.49 -19.48 12.18
C ARG A 61 5.38 -18.60 13.44
N ARG A 62 5.95 -17.38 13.41
CA ARG A 62 5.78 -16.40 14.47
C ARG A 62 4.36 -15.85 14.43
N VAL A 63 3.74 -15.72 15.60
CA VAL A 63 2.50 -14.96 15.75
C VAL A 63 2.83 -13.48 15.63
N VAL A 64 2.03 -12.75 14.87
CA VAL A 64 2.18 -11.30 14.62
C VAL A 64 1.03 -10.52 15.26
N ASP A 65 -0.20 -11.07 15.22
CA ASP A 65 -1.40 -10.43 15.76
C ASP A 65 -2.41 -11.49 16.29
N HIS A 66 -3.52 -11.05 16.89
CA HIS A 66 -4.58 -11.88 17.47
C HIS A 66 -5.99 -11.35 17.14
N ARG A 67 -6.80 -12.13 16.40
CA ARG A 67 -8.24 -11.82 16.19
C ARG A 67 -9.15 -12.55 17.18
N GLN A 68 -10.35 -12.00 17.40
CA GLN A 68 -11.38 -12.63 18.24
C GLN A 68 -11.84 -13.97 17.63
N ARG A 69 -11.82 -15.06 18.42
CA ARG A 69 -12.07 -16.42 17.91
C ARG A 69 -13.55 -16.75 17.64
N SER A 70 -14.47 -16.06 18.31
CA SER A 70 -15.89 -16.46 18.34
C SER A 70 -16.83 -15.31 18.71
N GLY A 71 -18.07 -15.39 18.25
CA GLY A 71 -19.11 -14.38 18.47
C GLY A 71 -19.04 -13.21 17.48
N ARG A 72 -20.07 -12.36 17.48
CA ARG A 72 -20.05 -11.08 16.74
C ARG A 72 -18.95 -10.20 17.33
N VAL A 73 -18.04 -9.70 16.48
CA VAL A 73 -17.16 -8.59 16.87
C VAL A 73 -18.00 -7.32 16.82
N ALA A 74 -17.88 -6.47 17.83
CA ALA A 74 -18.64 -5.21 17.90
C ALA A 74 -18.16 -4.22 16.82
N GLU A 75 -19.07 -3.38 16.32
CA GLU A 75 -18.78 -2.43 15.22
C GLU A 75 -17.73 -1.37 15.59
N TRP A 76 -17.63 -1.00 16.86
CA TRP A 76 -16.61 -0.11 17.42
C TRP A 76 -15.25 -0.79 17.67
N ASN A 77 -14.98 -1.95 17.05
CA ASN A 77 -13.69 -2.63 17.16
C ASN A 77 -12.71 -2.12 16.08
N ILE A 78 -11.47 -1.88 16.48
CA ILE A 78 -10.37 -1.37 15.63
C ILE A 78 -10.00 -2.26 14.42
N GLN A 79 -10.52 -3.48 14.33
CA GLN A 79 -10.40 -4.31 13.11
C GLN A 79 -11.25 -3.80 11.93
N PHE A 80 -12.22 -2.91 12.19
CA PHE A 80 -13.06 -2.25 11.20
C PHE A 80 -12.63 -0.79 11.07
N GLU A 81 -12.71 -0.22 9.87
CA GLU A 81 -12.37 1.19 9.68
C GLU A 81 -13.38 2.11 10.39
N GLN A 82 -12.88 3.17 11.02
CA GLN A 82 -13.64 4.15 11.82
C GLN A 82 -13.41 5.59 11.35
N THR A 83 -12.42 5.81 10.47
CA THR A 83 -11.85 7.10 10.11
C THR A 83 -12.28 7.50 8.70
N ALA A 84 -13.00 8.62 8.58
CA ALA A 84 -13.33 9.18 7.27
C ALA A 84 -12.11 9.90 6.66
N VAL A 85 -11.83 9.64 5.38
CA VAL A 85 -10.77 10.31 4.61
C VAL A 85 -11.36 11.36 3.66
N GLY A 86 -10.75 12.54 3.61
CA GLY A 86 -11.20 13.64 2.73
C GLY A 86 -10.11 14.23 1.83
N ASN A 87 -8.84 13.87 2.01
CA ASN A 87 -7.72 14.42 1.25
C ASN A 87 -6.52 13.46 1.23
N GLU A 88 -5.44 13.85 0.54
CA GLU A 88 -4.20 13.08 0.43
C GLU A 88 -3.62 12.72 1.80
N THR A 89 -3.58 13.65 2.75
CA THR A 89 -3.09 13.40 4.13
C THR A 89 -3.92 12.33 4.86
N GLY A 90 -5.24 12.28 4.65
CA GLY A 90 -6.09 11.20 5.16
C GLY A 90 -5.77 9.84 4.52
N VAL A 91 -5.53 9.81 3.20
CA VAL A 91 -5.13 8.60 2.47
C VAL A 91 -3.75 8.12 2.90
N GLN A 92 -2.79 9.03 3.12
CA GLN A 92 -1.47 8.75 3.69
C GLN A 92 -1.58 8.16 5.11
N GLY A 93 -2.45 8.71 5.96
CA GLY A 93 -2.72 8.18 7.29
C GLY A 93 -3.33 6.77 7.28
N HIS A 94 -4.34 6.53 6.44
CA HIS A 94 -4.97 5.22 6.25
C HIS A 94 -3.97 4.17 5.75
N TRP A 95 -3.12 4.54 4.78
CA TRP A 95 -2.03 3.70 4.30
C TRP A 95 -0.96 3.45 5.38
N GLY A 96 -0.68 4.47 6.20
CA GLY A 96 0.12 4.38 7.43
C GLY A 96 -0.37 3.26 8.37
N GLN A 97 -1.67 3.25 8.64
CA GLN A 97 -2.34 2.30 9.53
C GLN A 97 -2.38 0.88 8.96
N HIS A 98 -2.83 0.70 7.71
CA HIS A 98 -3.15 -0.63 7.16
C HIS A 98 -2.07 -1.28 6.31
N VAL A 99 -1.09 -0.53 5.81
CA VAL A 99 0.03 -1.07 5.02
C VAL A 99 1.33 -0.94 5.79
N ASN A 100 1.71 0.28 6.21
CA ASN A 100 3.00 0.57 6.83
C ASN A 100 3.25 -0.25 8.11
N GLN A 101 2.32 -0.14 9.07
CA GLN A 101 2.40 -0.84 10.36
C GLN A 101 2.30 -2.37 10.19
N VAL A 102 1.41 -2.83 9.32
CA VAL A 102 1.14 -4.24 9.07
C VAL A 102 2.32 -4.92 8.38
N MET A 103 2.81 -4.34 7.28
CA MET A 103 3.92 -4.90 6.50
C MET A 103 5.26 -4.81 7.23
N SER A 104 5.51 -3.75 8.01
CA SER A 104 6.71 -3.68 8.86
C SER A 104 6.70 -4.78 9.94
N SER A 105 5.53 -5.09 10.50
CA SER A 105 5.36 -6.21 11.44
C SER A 105 5.56 -7.56 10.75
N VAL A 106 5.07 -7.72 9.52
CA VAL A 106 5.34 -8.90 8.66
C VAL A 106 6.84 -9.05 8.41
N PHE A 107 7.53 -8.03 7.90
CA PHE A 107 8.98 -8.10 7.58
C PHE A 107 9.82 -8.45 8.81
N LEU A 108 9.56 -7.79 9.95
CA LEU A 108 10.22 -8.09 11.22
C LEU A 108 9.97 -9.56 11.66
N SER A 109 8.73 -10.04 11.54
CA SER A 109 8.40 -11.44 11.86
C SER A 109 9.12 -12.46 10.96
N GLN A 110 9.43 -12.09 9.71
CA GLN A 110 10.11 -12.94 8.74
C GLN A 110 11.64 -12.76 8.71
N ASN A 111 12.20 -11.84 9.52
CA ASN A 111 13.61 -11.43 9.51
C ASN A 111 14.07 -10.77 8.19
N ILE A 112 13.17 -10.07 7.51
CA ILE A 112 13.47 -9.28 6.31
C ILE A 112 13.99 -7.90 6.74
N ASP A 113 15.13 -7.47 6.19
CA ASP A 113 15.75 -6.15 6.45
C ASP A 113 15.00 -5.02 5.71
N LEU A 114 13.75 -4.79 6.12
CA LEU A 114 12.90 -3.73 5.59
C LEU A 114 11.96 -3.19 6.69
N GLU A 115 12.00 -1.89 6.89
CA GLU A 115 11.07 -1.12 7.72
C GLU A 115 10.43 -0.04 6.84
N MET A 116 9.12 0.16 6.95
CA MET A 116 8.36 1.13 6.16
C MET A 116 7.90 2.30 7.04
N GLY A 117 7.88 3.51 6.47
CA GLY A 117 7.63 4.74 7.23
C GLY A 117 7.93 6.01 6.43
N ASP A 118 8.14 7.11 7.13
CA ASP A 118 8.43 8.42 6.54
C ASP A 118 9.77 8.41 5.78
N PHE A 119 9.84 9.07 4.63
CA PHE A 119 11.10 9.23 3.90
C PHE A 119 12.22 9.88 4.73
N ARG A 120 11.87 10.76 5.68
CA ARG A 120 12.83 11.43 6.58
C ARG A 120 13.44 10.51 7.65
N ALA A 121 12.93 9.29 7.84
CA ALA A 121 13.56 8.28 8.69
C ALA A 121 14.74 7.55 8.00
N THR A 122 14.94 7.78 6.69
CA THR A 122 15.98 7.11 5.89
C THR A 122 17.28 7.92 5.85
N THR A 123 18.41 7.26 5.55
CA THR A 123 19.72 7.92 5.37
C THR A 123 19.89 8.61 4.01
N SER A 124 18.81 8.71 3.21
CA SER A 124 18.85 9.30 1.88
C SER A 124 19.10 10.82 1.92
N ARG A 125 19.95 11.31 1.01
CA ARG A 125 20.24 12.74 0.83
C ARG A 125 19.41 13.38 -0.30
N TYR A 126 18.39 12.69 -0.80
CA TYR A 126 17.47 13.24 -1.81
C TYR A 126 16.64 14.39 -1.20
N LYS A 127 16.35 15.42 -2.02
CA LYS A 127 15.83 16.71 -1.53
C LYS A 127 14.31 16.82 -1.46
N LYS A 128 13.56 16.02 -2.23
CA LYS A 128 12.11 15.88 -2.04
C LYS A 128 11.84 14.97 -0.84
N VAL A 129 10.62 14.98 -0.36
CA VAL A 129 10.11 14.04 0.64
C VAL A 129 8.94 13.31 -0.01
N PRO A 130 9.15 12.09 -0.53
CA PRO A 130 8.05 11.23 -0.92
C PRO A 130 7.13 10.90 0.26
N ASP A 131 5.84 10.75 -0.01
CA ASP A 131 4.81 10.48 1.02
C ASP A 131 5.11 9.21 1.83
N MET A 132 5.75 8.22 1.21
CA MET A 132 6.12 6.96 1.84
C MET A 132 7.51 6.48 1.41
N ALA A 133 8.18 5.78 2.31
CA ALA A 133 9.44 5.10 2.04
C ALA A 133 9.53 3.74 2.74
N GLY A 134 10.49 2.94 2.29
CA GLY A 134 10.97 1.77 3.01
C GLY A 134 12.49 1.71 2.97
N ALA A 135 13.10 1.33 4.09
CA ALA A 135 14.55 1.31 4.26
C ALA A 135 15.04 0.04 4.97
N SER A 136 16.32 -0.27 4.79
CA SER A 136 17.04 -1.25 5.59
C SER A 136 16.94 -0.88 7.08
N ARG A 137 16.39 -1.78 7.90
CA ARG A 137 16.33 -1.60 9.36
C ARG A 137 17.72 -1.56 9.98
N ALA A 138 18.67 -2.29 9.39
CA ALA A 138 20.06 -2.36 9.87
C ALA A 138 20.91 -1.11 9.54
N THR A 139 20.54 -0.29 8.55
CA THR A 139 21.40 0.80 8.04
C THR A 139 20.68 2.12 7.72
N GLY A 140 19.35 2.15 7.79
CA GLY A 140 18.51 3.25 7.30
C GLY A 140 18.59 3.48 5.78
N ALA A 141 19.32 2.64 5.03
CA ALA A 141 19.50 2.82 3.60
C ALA A 141 18.19 2.59 2.83
N LEU A 142 17.80 3.58 2.02
CA LEU A 142 16.58 3.57 1.24
C LEU A 142 16.49 2.35 0.31
N ARG A 143 15.32 1.69 0.29
CA ARG A 143 15.00 0.53 -0.56
C ARG A 143 13.86 0.83 -1.53
N LEU A 144 12.85 1.58 -1.10
CA LEU A 144 11.67 1.95 -1.90
C LEU A 144 11.13 3.32 -1.48
N VAL A 145 10.36 3.95 -2.37
CA VAL A 145 9.59 5.18 -2.16
C VAL A 145 8.24 5.07 -2.86
N GLY A 146 7.31 5.95 -2.51
CA GLY A 146 6.04 6.13 -3.21
C GLY A 146 5.41 7.48 -2.89
N GLU A 147 4.48 7.91 -3.74
CA GLU A 147 3.63 9.09 -3.55
C GLU A 147 2.17 8.60 -3.61
N LEU A 148 1.30 9.13 -2.75
CA LEU A 148 -0.07 8.62 -2.52
C LEU A 148 -1.11 9.68 -2.89
N LYS A 149 -2.02 9.32 -3.81
CA LYS A 149 -3.06 10.21 -4.34
C LYS A 149 -4.47 9.77 -3.93
N THR A 150 -5.41 10.72 -3.90
CA THR A 150 -6.81 10.45 -3.59
C THR A 150 -7.48 9.67 -4.74
N PRO A 151 -7.93 8.42 -4.53
CA PRO A 151 -8.36 7.54 -5.63
C PRO A 151 -9.74 7.88 -6.21
N TRP A 152 -10.49 8.79 -5.58
CA TRP A 152 -11.82 9.24 -6.02
C TRP A 152 -11.79 10.48 -6.93
N VAL A 153 -10.61 10.91 -7.37
CA VAL A 153 -10.43 11.99 -8.36
C VAL A 153 -10.05 11.31 -9.67
N ASP A 154 -10.87 11.45 -10.70
CA ASP A 154 -10.74 10.73 -11.98
C ASP A 154 -9.33 10.84 -12.59
N ASN A 155 -8.70 12.03 -12.50
CA ASN A 155 -7.33 12.24 -12.99
C ASN A 155 -6.25 11.42 -12.26
N HIS A 156 -6.54 10.79 -11.14
CA HIS A 156 -5.62 9.90 -10.42
C HIS A 156 -5.87 8.41 -10.71
N CYS A 157 -6.86 8.08 -11.56
CA CYS A 157 -7.25 6.70 -11.86
C CYS A 157 -6.26 6.01 -12.82
N LEU A 158 -5.52 5.00 -12.32
CA LEU A 158 -4.55 4.27 -13.14
C LEU A 158 -5.19 3.46 -14.27
N SER A 159 -6.35 2.81 -14.06
CA SER A 159 -6.97 1.95 -15.08
C SER A 159 -7.31 2.75 -16.34
N ASP A 160 -7.80 3.96 -16.14
CA ASP A 160 -8.33 4.80 -17.21
C ASP A 160 -7.18 5.44 -17.98
N ALA A 161 -6.15 5.89 -17.24
CA ALA A 161 -4.92 6.39 -17.83
C ALA A 161 -4.10 5.31 -18.55
N MET A 162 -4.19 4.02 -18.16
CA MET A 162 -3.48 2.93 -18.86
C MET A 162 -3.89 2.74 -20.33
N HIS A 163 -4.96 3.40 -20.79
CA HIS A 163 -5.34 3.44 -22.20
C HIS A 163 -4.50 4.43 -23.05
N ASP A 164 -3.74 5.34 -22.44
CA ASP A 164 -2.81 6.25 -23.11
C ASP A 164 -1.44 6.30 -22.39
N GLU A 165 -0.34 6.11 -23.14
CA GLU A 165 1.00 6.04 -22.51
C GLU A 165 1.47 7.39 -21.94
N SER A 166 1.02 8.52 -22.50
CA SER A 166 1.34 9.85 -21.97
C SER A 166 0.64 10.10 -20.65
N ASP A 167 -0.66 9.83 -20.57
CA ASP A 167 -1.43 10.00 -19.34
C ASP A 167 -0.99 9.01 -18.25
N PHE A 168 -0.76 7.74 -18.58
CA PHE A 168 -0.22 6.76 -17.63
C PHE A 168 1.16 7.20 -17.09
N ARG A 169 2.05 7.68 -17.95
CA ARG A 169 3.35 8.25 -17.51
C ARG A 169 3.19 9.54 -16.71
N HIS A 170 2.16 10.34 -16.96
CA HIS A 170 1.88 11.55 -16.19
C HIS A 170 1.41 11.20 -14.77
N ILE A 171 0.45 10.27 -14.61
CA ILE A 171 0.04 9.79 -13.29
C ILE A 171 1.24 9.19 -12.55
N LEU A 172 2.02 8.30 -13.18
CA LEU A 172 3.23 7.73 -12.56
C LEU A 172 4.33 8.78 -12.26
N GLY A 173 4.34 9.91 -12.96
CA GLY A 173 5.24 11.04 -12.71
C GLY A 173 4.85 11.87 -11.49
N GLY A 174 3.56 11.96 -11.17
CA GLY A 174 3.01 12.60 -9.97
C GLY A 174 2.66 11.65 -8.82
N SER A 175 2.68 10.33 -9.05
CA SER A 175 2.16 9.29 -8.16
C SER A 175 3.11 8.09 -8.14
N GLY A 176 4.19 8.18 -7.36
CA GLY A 176 5.24 7.16 -7.31
C GLY A 176 4.78 5.77 -6.82
N LEU A 177 3.61 5.66 -6.16
CA LEU A 177 2.99 4.36 -5.87
C LEU A 177 1.46 4.47 -5.69
N VAL A 178 0.70 4.50 -6.79
CA VAL A 178 -0.75 4.22 -6.70
C VAL A 178 -0.97 2.74 -6.45
N LEU A 179 -0.98 2.35 -5.17
CA LEU A 179 -1.63 1.11 -4.76
C LEU A 179 -3.14 1.26 -5.02
N PRO A 180 -3.79 0.32 -5.72
CA PRO A 180 -5.25 0.32 -5.86
C PRO A 180 -5.89 -0.03 -4.51
N MET A 181 -6.08 0.98 -3.65
CA MET A 181 -7.04 0.92 -2.54
C MET A 181 -8.46 1.08 -3.09
N ILE A 182 -8.87 0.12 -3.91
CA ILE A 182 -10.21 -0.02 -4.45
C ILE A 182 -10.71 -1.43 -4.12
N THR A 183 -11.97 -1.51 -3.72
CA THR A 183 -12.72 -2.75 -3.51
C THR A 183 -12.60 -3.68 -4.72
N GLY A 184 -12.47 -4.99 -4.46
CA GLY A 184 -12.04 -5.94 -5.47
C GLY A 184 -12.95 -6.02 -6.71
N LEU A 185 -12.39 -5.62 -7.86
CA LEU A 185 -12.78 -6.09 -9.19
C LEU A 185 -11.50 -6.35 -10.02
N ASP A 186 -11.46 -7.55 -10.59
CA ASP A 186 -10.66 -8.04 -11.71
C ASP A 186 -9.20 -7.58 -11.94
N ASN A 187 -8.31 -8.59 -11.85
CA ASN A 187 -7.27 -8.87 -12.86
C ASN A 187 -6.21 -7.80 -13.16
N PHE A 188 -5.51 -7.27 -12.14
CA PHE A 188 -4.18 -6.71 -12.39
C PHE A 188 -3.10 -7.79 -12.51
N ASN A 189 -2.98 -8.34 -13.73
CA ASN A 189 -1.67 -8.74 -14.21
C ASN A 189 -0.81 -7.48 -14.30
N ILE A 190 0.04 -7.31 -13.29
CA ILE A 190 1.32 -6.62 -13.39
C ILE A 190 2.40 -7.65 -13.88
N ARG A 191 3.68 -7.42 -14.23
CA ARG A 191 4.97 -7.34 -13.50
C ARG A 191 6.07 -7.02 -14.54
N LEU A 192 6.86 -5.98 -14.27
CA LEU A 192 7.96 -5.34 -15.02
C LEU A 192 7.66 -4.78 -16.42
#